data_AF-A0A4Q2LHF2-F1
#
_entry.id   AF-A0A4Q2LHF2-F1
#
_cell.length_a   1.000
_cell.length_b   1.000
_cell.length_c   1.000
_cell.angle_alpha   90.00
_cell.angle_beta   90.00
_cell.angle_gamma   90.00
#
_symmetry.space_group_name_H-M   'P 1'
#
loop_
_entity.id
_entity.type
_entity.pdbx_description
1 polymer ?
#
loop_
_entity_poly.entity_id
_entity_poly.type
_entity_poly.pdbx_seq_one_letter_code
_entity_poly.pdbx_strand_id
1 'polypeptide(L)'
;MKITKLNDLLSSRKLTVLGFPAFQQLAPLSNQDAVLAVLSVLPAPVVAEQGYTEYYAPRIPRGAKYASAEDVLAADLDVDLYQVHKVESAAPVIIVTQHQAAIDLLLTNMPELSGTPIITGNASVEDVAGKHVYGQLPPFMLAHCDAYTTVTVPGFDAAKHSDMSVNELLEQGLQMQIKGAYRVTAISG
;
A
#
# COMPACT_ATOMS: atom_id res chain seq x y z
N MET A 1 23.17 -2.07 1.67
CA MET A 1 22.06 -2.10 0.70
C MET A 1 22.08 -0.76 -0.02
N LYS A 2 22.22 -0.74 -1.35
CA LYS A 2 22.28 0.52 -2.10
C LYS A 2 20.85 1.06 -2.22
N ILE A 3 20.61 2.23 -1.65
CA ILE A 3 19.32 2.90 -1.76
C ILE A 3 19.22 3.45 -3.18
N THR A 4 18.16 3.09 -3.90
CA THR A 4 17.89 3.66 -5.23
C THR A 4 17.10 4.94 -5.05
N LYS A 5 17.48 6.00 -5.77
CA LYS A 5 16.73 7.26 -5.80
C LYS A 5 15.67 7.24 -6.90
N LEU A 6 14.57 7.94 -6.67
CA LEU A 6 13.47 8.02 -7.61
C LEU A 6 13.91 8.63 -8.95
N ASN A 7 14.74 9.68 -8.92
CA ASN A 7 15.22 10.32 -10.14
C ASN A 7 16.18 9.42 -10.93
N ASP A 8 17.00 8.61 -10.23
CA ASP A 8 17.83 7.58 -10.85
C ASP A 8 16.97 6.48 -11.50
N LEU A 9 15.89 6.07 -10.85
CA LEU A 9 14.95 5.10 -11.41
C LEU A 9 14.27 5.65 -12.69
N LEU A 10 13.83 6.90 -12.66
CA LEU A 10 13.20 7.56 -13.82
C LEU A 10 14.14 7.65 -15.02
N SER A 11 15.41 7.96 -14.80
CA SER A 11 16.40 8.06 -15.89
C SER A 11 16.79 6.71 -16.49
N SER A 12 16.63 5.61 -15.74
CA SER A 12 17.11 4.28 -16.12
C SER A 12 16.02 3.31 -16.57
N ARG A 13 14.74 3.59 -16.28
CA ARG A 13 13.60 2.70 -16.58
C ARG A 13 12.46 3.45 -17.25
N LYS A 14 11.68 2.72 -18.02
CA LYS A 14 10.36 3.16 -18.48
C LYS A 14 9.36 2.84 -17.39
N LEU A 15 8.65 3.82 -16.86
CA LEU A 15 7.77 3.60 -15.72
C LEU A 15 6.29 3.55 -16.12
N THR A 16 5.61 2.48 -15.67
CA THR A 16 4.17 2.51 -15.41
C THR A 16 3.97 2.93 -13.97
N VAL A 17 3.22 4.00 -13.72
CA VAL A 17 3.05 4.55 -12.38
C VAL A 17 1.61 4.37 -11.89
N LEU A 18 1.44 3.78 -10.71
CA LEU A 18 0.16 3.46 -10.10
C LEU A 18 -0.06 4.28 -8.81
N GLY A 19 -1.27 4.82 -8.64
CA GLY A 19 -1.69 5.51 -7.43
C GLY A 19 -1.92 7.00 -7.62
N PHE A 20 -1.38 7.85 -6.73
CA PHE A 20 -1.76 9.26 -6.65
C PHE A 20 -1.46 10.05 -7.95
N PRO A 21 -2.29 11.04 -8.32
CA PRO A 21 -2.11 11.83 -9.54
C PRO A 21 -0.72 12.47 -9.69
N ALA A 22 -0.15 13.00 -8.60
CA ALA A 22 1.19 13.58 -8.62
C ALA A 22 2.28 12.58 -9.03
N PHE A 23 2.15 11.31 -8.61
CA PHE A 23 3.06 10.24 -9.04
C PHE A 23 2.77 9.79 -10.47
N GLN A 24 1.50 9.69 -10.88
CA GLN A 24 1.13 9.29 -12.25
C GLN A 24 1.73 10.22 -13.31
N GLN A 25 1.88 11.51 -13.01
CA GLN A 25 2.55 12.50 -13.86
C GLN A 25 4.03 12.19 -14.13
N LEU A 26 4.68 11.30 -13.35
CA LEU A 26 6.07 10.89 -13.57
C LEU A 26 6.24 9.90 -14.73
N ALA A 27 5.19 9.14 -15.08
CA ALA A 27 5.25 8.13 -16.15
C ALA A 27 5.79 8.68 -17.48
N PRO A 28 5.26 9.81 -18.03
CA PRO A 28 5.79 10.39 -19.27
C PRO A 28 7.20 10.99 -19.12
N LEU A 29 7.66 11.27 -17.90
CA LEU A 29 8.98 11.82 -17.61
C LEU A 29 10.08 10.75 -17.50
N SER A 30 9.68 9.47 -17.45
CA SER A 30 10.61 8.34 -17.38
C SER A 30 11.28 8.06 -18.72
N ASN A 31 12.37 7.29 -18.71
CA ASN A 31 13.10 6.90 -19.91
C ASN A 31 12.26 5.97 -20.80
N GLN A 32 11.68 6.52 -21.87
CA GLN A 32 10.73 5.82 -22.73
C GLN A 32 11.33 4.68 -23.57
N ASP A 33 12.65 4.65 -23.71
CA ASP A 33 13.41 3.66 -24.49
C ASP A 33 13.98 2.53 -23.62
N ALA A 34 13.80 2.61 -22.29
CA ALA A 34 14.31 1.64 -21.35
C ALA A 34 13.32 0.48 -21.07
N VAL A 35 13.81 -0.51 -20.31
CA VAL A 35 12.99 -1.64 -19.83
C VAL A 35 11.87 -1.12 -18.92
N LEU A 36 10.68 -1.69 -19.10
CA LEU A 36 9.50 -1.37 -18.31
C LEU A 36 9.69 -1.78 -16.85
N ALA A 37 9.31 -0.89 -15.94
CA ALA A 37 9.20 -1.15 -14.51
C ALA A 37 7.92 -0.50 -13.96
N VAL A 38 7.43 -1.00 -12.83
CA VAL A 38 6.24 -0.47 -12.16
C VAL A 38 6.70 0.34 -10.95
N LEU A 39 6.21 1.57 -10.82
CA LEU A 39 6.30 2.37 -9.59
C LEU A 39 4.90 2.49 -9.01
N SER A 40 4.70 2.10 -7.75
CA SER A 40 3.37 2.12 -7.14
C SER A 40 3.36 2.71 -5.74
N VAL A 41 2.36 3.55 -5.49
CA VAL A 41 1.96 3.99 -4.15
C VAL A 41 0.64 3.34 -3.70
N LEU A 42 0.12 2.39 -4.49
CA LEU A 42 -1.03 1.57 -4.12
C LEU A 42 -0.61 0.43 -3.17
N PRO A 43 -1.54 -0.10 -2.36
CA PRO A 43 -1.30 -1.29 -1.55
C PRO A 43 -0.87 -2.49 -2.41
N ALA A 44 0.07 -3.31 -1.90
CA ALA A 44 0.64 -4.45 -2.62
C ALA A 44 -0.42 -5.41 -3.22
N PRO A 45 -1.51 -5.76 -2.51
CA PRO A 45 -2.57 -6.60 -3.08
C PRO A 45 -3.24 -5.99 -4.32
N VAL A 46 -3.40 -4.66 -4.36
CA VAL A 46 -4.01 -3.95 -5.49
C VAL A 46 -3.06 -3.97 -6.70
N VAL A 47 -1.75 -3.85 -6.46
CA VAL A 47 -0.72 -3.99 -7.50
C VAL A 47 -0.75 -5.39 -8.10
N ALA A 48 -0.82 -6.42 -7.25
CA ALA A 48 -0.86 -7.81 -7.67
C ALA A 48 -2.12 -8.16 -8.48
N GLU A 49 -3.29 -7.64 -8.08
CA GLU A 49 -4.55 -7.83 -8.82
C GLU A 49 -4.56 -7.16 -10.19
N GLN A 50 -3.71 -6.14 -10.41
CA GLN A 50 -3.48 -5.54 -11.73
C GLN A 50 -2.50 -6.35 -12.60
N GLY A 51 -2.01 -7.48 -12.10
CA GLY A 51 -1.12 -8.40 -12.83
C GLY A 51 0.37 -8.14 -12.64
N TYR A 52 0.75 -7.25 -11.72
CA TYR A 52 2.16 -6.93 -11.44
C TYR A 52 2.67 -7.69 -10.21
N THR A 53 3.70 -8.50 -10.40
CA THR A 53 4.33 -9.29 -9.31
C THR A 53 5.59 -8.63 -8.75
N GLU A 54 6.09 -7.59 -9.41
CA GLU A 54 7.27 -6.83 -9.00
C GLU A 54 7.00 -5.33 -9.21
N TYR A 55 7.35 -4.51 -8.22
CA TYR A 55 7.15 -3.06 -8.28
C TYR A 55 8.10 -2.31 -7.34
N TYR A 56 8.46 -1.09 -7.73
CA TYR A 56 9.13 -0.12 -6.87
C TYR A 56 8.10 0.61 -6.01
N ALA A 57 8.38 0.76 -4.72
CA ALA A 57 7.59 1.60 -3.83
C ALA A 57 8.46 2.71 -3.22
N PRO A 58 8.04 3.98 -3.32
CA PRO A 58 8.77 5.09 -2.71
C PRO A 58 8.57 5.12 -1.19
N ARG A 59 9.63 5.47 -0.46
CA ARG A 59 9.57 5.75 0.98
C ARG A 59 9.02 7.15 1.22
N ILE A 60 7.70 7.25 1.24
CA ILE A 60 7.01 8.52 1.49
C ILE A 60 7.07 8.85 3.00
N PRO A 61 7.65 10.00 3.40
CA PRO A 61 7.64 10.43 4.79
C PRO A 61 6.21 10.63 5.31
N ARG A 62 5.99 10.32 6.59
CA ARG A 62 4.67 10.52 7.21
C ARG A 62 4.25 11.99 7.11
N GLY A 63 3.03 12.22 6.63
CA GLY A 63 2.46 13.57 6.48
C GLY A 63 2.94 14.33 5.25
N ALA A 64 3.84 13.76 4.43
CA ALA A 64 4.22 14.36 3.16
C ALA A 64 3.02 14.41 2.21
N LYS A 65 2.87 15.53 1.51
CA LYS A 65 1.86 15.74 0.46
C LYS A 65 2.58 16.27 -0.76
N TYR A 66 2.28 15.67 -1.91
CA TYR A 66 2.81 16.06 -3.20
C TYR A 66 1.64 16.46 -4.10
N ALA A 67 1.65 17.68 -4.62
CA ALA A 67 0.60 18.18 -5.49
C ALA A 67 0.93 17.97 -6.97
N SER A 68 2.21 17.93 -7.34
CA SER A 68 2.68 17.78 -8.72
C SER A 68 3.84 16.78 -8.85
N ALA A 69 4.15 16.37 -10.08
CA ALA A 69 5.39 15.64 -10.38
C ALA A 69 6.65 16.40 -9.95
N GLU A 70 6.66 17.74 -10.06
CA GLU A 70 7.81 18.58 -9.69
C GLU A 70 8.10 18.48 -8.18
N ASP A 71 7.06 18.47 -7.34
CA ASP A 71 7.21 18.26 -5.90
C ASP A 71 7.86 16.90 -5.60
N VAL A 72 7.45 15.86 -6.34
CA VAL A 72 7.96 14.50 -6.15
C VAL A 72 9.42 14.38 -6.63
N LEU A 73 9.75 14.98 -7.78
CA LEU A 73 11.12 15.02 -8.32
C LEU A 73 12.07 15.79 -7.41
N ALA A 74 11.61 16.92 -6.85
CA ALA A 74 12.41 17.73 -5.92
C ALA A 74 12.68 17.00 -4.60
N ALA A 75 11.74 16.16 -4.14
CA ALA A 75 11.91 15.36 -2.94
C ALA A 75 12.91 14.20 -3.12
N ASP A 76 13.13 13.74 -4.36
CA ASP A 76 14.03 12.64 -4.73
C ASP A 76 14.00 11.46 -3.74
N LEU A 77 12.80 10.89 -3.62
CA LEU A 77 12.50 9.86 -2.64
C LEU A 77 13.36 8.62 -2.84
N ASP A 78 13.68 7.97 -1.72
CA ASP A 78 14.21 6.62 -1.75
C ASP A 78 13.15 5.67 -2.29
N VAL A 79 13.54 4.71 -3.13
CA VAL A 79 12.66 3.67 -3.66
C VAL A 79 13.23 2.30 -3.35
N ASP A 80 12.37 1.39 -2.91
CA ASP A 80 12.70 -0.02 -2.72
C ASP A 80 11.95 -0.88 -3.73
N LEU A 81 12.59 -1.95 -4.18
CA LEU A 81 11.99 -2.94 -5.07
C LEU A 81 11.34 -4.05 -4.24
N TYR A 82 10.09 -4.39 -4.55
CA TYR A 82 9.34 -5.44 -3.89
C TYR A 82 8.81 -6.46 -4.89
N GLN A 83 8.75 -7.71 -4.43
CA GLN A 83 8.00 -8.79 -5.04
C GLN A 83 6.73 -9.05 -4.23
N VAL A 84 5.63 -9.33 -4.92
CA VAL A 84 4.33 -9.63 -4.32
C VAL A 84 3.72 -10.88 -4.91
N HIS A 85 3.28 -11.79 -4.03
CA HIS A 85 2.68 -13.06 -4.41
C HIS A 85 1.46 -13.34 -3.55
N LYS A 86 0.41 -13.88 -4.17
CA LYS A 86 -0.77 -14.35 -3.44
C LYS A 86 -0.38 -15.58 -2.63
N VAL A 87 -0.80 -15.64 -1.37
CA VAL A 87 -0.52 -16.73 -0.44
C VAL A 87 -1.78 -17.10 0.33
N GLU A 88 -1.76 -18.29 0.91
CA GLU A 88 -2.63 -18.66 2.03
C GLU A 88 -1.76 -18.64 3.28
N SER A 89 -2.23 -18.01 4.36
CA SER A 89 -1.48 -17.92 5.61
C SER A 89 -2.26 -18.54 6.75
N ALA A 90 -1.54 -19.28 7.59
CA ALA A 90 -2.01 -19.76 8.88
C ALA A 90 -1.31 -19.04 10.04
N ALA A 91 -0.61 -17.94 9.75
CA ALA A 91 0.08 -17.16 10.76
C ALA A 91 -0.92 -16.48 11.72
N PRO A 92 -0.50 -16.13 12.94
CA PRO A 92 -1.33 -15.36 13.86
C PRO A 92 -1.79 -14.06 13.20
N VAL A 93 -3.09 -13.80 13.26
CA VAL A 93 -3.72 -12.63 12.64
C VAL A 93 -3.61 -11.42 13.59
N ILE A 94 -3.35 -10.24 13.03
CA ILE A 94 -3.52 -8.95 13.71
C ILE A 94 -4.16 -7.93 12.79
N ILE A 95 -4.80 -6.91 13.39
CA ILE A 95 -5.36 -5.77 12.68
C ILE A 95 -4.49 -4.54 12.98
N VAL A 96 -4.04 -3.83 11.94
CA VAL A 96 -3.28 -2.58 12.07
C VAL A 96 -3.97 -1.47 11.28
N THR A 97 -4.59 -0.53 11.99
CA THR A 97 -5.23 0.64 11.38
C THR A 97 -5.50 1.71 12.45
N GLN A 98 -5.31 2.97 12.09
CA GLN A 98 -5.61 4.10 12.98
C GLN A 98 -7.08 4.55 12.90
N HIS A 99 -7.87 3.95 12.00
CA HIS A 99 -9.24 4.38 11.70
C HIS A 99 -10.26 3.42 12.30
N GLN A 100 -11.04 3.88 13.28
CA GLN A 100 -12.10 3.07 13.92
C GLN A 100 -13.13 2.57 12.91
N ALA A 101 -13.55 3.40 11.95
CA ALA A 101 -14.48 3.00 10.90
C ALA A 101 -13.96 1.80 10.09
N ALA A 102 -12.65 1.71 9.85
CA ALA A 102 -12.05 0.57 9.15
C ALA A 102 -12.06 -0.71 10.00
N ILE A 103 -11.92 -0.59 11.33
CA ILE A 103 -12.04 -1.72 12.28
C ILE A 103 -13.48 -2.22 12.26
N ASP A 104 -14.44 -1.32 12.46
CA ASP A 104 -15.86 -1.66 12.54
C ASP A 104 -16.34 -2.32 11.25
N LEU A 105 -15.94 -1.77 10.10
CA LEU A 105 -16.18 -2.37 8.79
C LEU A 105 -15.57 -3.76 8.68
N LEU A 106 -14.29 -3.91 9.04
CA LEU A 106 -13.59 -5.18 8.93
C LEU A 106 -14.26 -6.26 9.79
N LEU A 107 -14.56 -5.96 11.06
CA LEU A 107 -15.19 -6.92 11.98
C LEU A 107 -16.65 -7.23 11.61
N THR A 108 -17.36 -6.29 10.99
CA THR A 108 -18.72 -6.53 10.47
C THR A 108 -18.70 -7.51 9.30
N ASN A 109 -17.73 -7.37 8.38
CA ASN A 109 -17.63 -8.22 7.20
C ASN A 109 -16.85 -9.52 7.44
N MET A 110 -16.02 -9.56 8.48
CA MET A 110 -15.23 -10.72 8.90
C MET A 110 -15.40 -10.95 10.41
N PRO A 111 -16.57 -11.45 10.87
CA PRO A 111 -16.83 -11.66 12.29
C PRO A 111 -15.84 -12.63 12.94
N GLU A 112 -15.20 -13.52 12.17
CA GLU A 112 -14.14 -14.42 12.64
C GLU A 112 -12.90 -13.70 13.15
N LEU A 113 -12.70 -12.44 12.78
CA LEU A 113 -11.63 -11.60 13.32
C LEU A 113 -11.97 -11.02 14.70
N SER A 114 -13.17 -11.25 15.22
CA SER A 114 -13.57 -10.80 16.56
C SER A 114 -12.65 -11.39 17.63
N GLY A 115 -11.99 -10.53 18.40
CA GLY A 115 -11.00 -10.92 19.41
C GLY A 115 -9.54 -10.95 18.91
N THR A 116 -9.32 -10.65 17.63
CA THR A 116 -7.97 -10.43 17.07
C THR A 116 -7.32 -9.20 17.70
N PRO A 117 -6.02 -9.23 18.03
CA PRO A 117 -5.32 -8.03 18.52
C PRO A 117 -5.36 -6.89 17.50
N ILE A 118 -5.70 -5.69 17.96
CA ILE A 118 -5.81 -4.47 17.15
C ILE A 118 -4.74 -3.47 17.59
N ILE A 119 -3.98 -2.95 16.63
CA ILE A 119 -2.99 -1.90 16.82
C ILE A 119 -3.51 -0.64 16.15
N THR A 120 -3.98 0.32 16.96
CA THR A 120 -4.49 1.62 16.51
C THR A 120 -3.43 2.73 16.48
N GLY A 121 -2.24 2.45 17.00
CA GLY A 121 -1.11 3.37 17.03
C GLY A 121 -0.13 3.19 15.88
N ASN A 122 1.12 3.59 16.12
CA ASN A 122 2.22 3.27 15.21
C ASN A 122 2.66 1.83 15.49
N ALA A 123 2.40 0.91 14.56
CA ALA A 123 2.96 -0.44 14.62
C ALA A 123 4.48 -0.39 14.38
N SER A 124 5.22 -1.21 15.12
CA SER A 124 6.64 -1.48 14.89
C SER A 124 6.83 -2.69 13.97
N VAL A 125 8.07 -2.92 13.52
CA VAL A 125 8.40 -4.14 12.77
C VAL A 125 8.16 -5.39 13.62
N GLU A 126 8.49 -5.36 14.90
CA GLU A 126 8.29 -6.46 15.84
C GLU A 126 6.80 -6.80 16.00
N ASP A 127 5.94 -5.78 15.95
CA ASP A 127 4.50 -5.98 16.04
C ASP A 127 3.93 -6.77 14.86
N VAL A 128 4.55 -6.69 13.68
CA VAL A 128 4.00 -7.26 12.44
C VAL A 128 4.79 -8.47 11.93
N ALA A 129 6.00 -8.67 12.44
CA ALA A 129 6.91 -9.71 11.98
C ALA A 129 6.29 -11.11 12.08
N GLY A 130 6.24 -11.83 10.95
CA GLY A 130 5.73 -13.19 10.88
C GLY A 130 4.23 -13.35 11.15
N LYS A 131 3.45 -12.25 11.11
CA LYS A 131 2.00 -12.26 11.31
C LYS A 131 1.24 -12.09 9.99
N HIS A 132 -0.02 -12.48 9.98
CA HIS A 132 -0.96 -12.10 8.93
C HIS A 132 -1.63 -10.79 9.32
N VAL A 133 -1.28 -9.70 8.63
CA VAL A 133 -1.78 -8.38 8.96
C VAL A 133 -2.97 -7.97 8.08
N TYR A 134 -4.05 -7.55 8.72
CA TYR A 134 -5.16 -6.86 8.08
C TYR A 134 -5.07 -5.35 8.33
N GLY A 135 -5.26 -4.54 7.28
CA GLY A 135 -5.39 -3.09 7.43
C GLY A 135 -4.48 -2.29 6.50
N GLN A 136 -3.78 -1.28 7.03
CA GLN A 136 -2.89 -0.41 6.27
C GLN A 136 -1.50 -0.34 6.90
N LEU A 137 -0.48 -0.72 6.11
CA LEU A 137 0.92 -0.66 6.50
C LEU A 137 1.78 -0.05 5.38
N PRO A 138 2.84 0.69 5.72
CA PRO A 138 3.85 1.10 4.75
C PRO A 138 4.52 -0.11 4.10
N PRO A 139 4.91 -0.04 2.80
CA PRO A 139 5.54 -1.15 2.09
C PRO A 139 6.76 -1.76 2.79
N PHE A 140 7.60 -0.94 3.42
CA PHE A 140 8.80 -1.44 4.12
C PHE A 140 8.44 -2.36 5.31
N MET A 141 7.29 -2.17 5.95
CA MET A 141 6.81 -3.05 7.02
C MET A 141 6.22 -4.35 6.46
N LEU A 142 5.58 -4.29 5.29
CA LEU A 142 4.97 -5.46 4.66
C LEU A 142 5.98 -6.58 4.40
N ALA A 143 7.23 -6.23 4.11
CA ALA A 143 8.31 -7.18 3.89
C ALA A 143 8.67 -8.03 5.13
N HIS A 144 8.21 -7.63 6.31
CA HIS A 144 8.41 -8.37 7.55
C HIS A 144 7.20 -9.24 7.94
N CYS A 145 6.04 -9.02 7.33
CA CYS A 145 4.83 -9.80 7.58
C CYS A 145 4.93 -11.20 6.94
N ASP A 146 4.22 -12.18 7.49
CA ASP A 146 4.04 -13.47 6.81
C ASP A 146 3.08 -13.32 5.61
N ALA A 147 1.98 -12.59 5.85
CA ALA A 147 0.99 -12.24 4.86
C ALA A 147 0.34 -10.90 5.19
N TYR A 148 -0.19 -10.24 4.16
CA TYR A 148 -0.89 -8.97 4.26
C TYR A 148 -2.18 -9.01 3.46
N THR A 149 -3.27 -8.60 4.11
CA THR A 149 -4.58 -8.40 3.51
C THR A 149 -4.95 -6.93 3.65
N THR A 150 -5.01 -6.24 2.52
CA THR A 150 -5.48 -4.87 2.51
C THR A 150 -6.99 -4.83 2.45
N VAL A 151 -7.54 -3.86 3.16
CA VAL A 151 -8.92 -3.43 3.02
C VAL A 151 -8.93 -2.17 2.17
N THR A 152 -9.76 -2.15 1.14
CA THR A 152 -9.95 -0.97 0.27
C THR A 152 -11.43 -0.62 0.21
N VAL A 153 -11.74 0.66 0.04
CA VAL A 153 -13.10 1.13 -0.23
C VAL A 153 -13.03 1.90 -1.55
N PRO A 154 -13.32 1.26 -2.70
CA PRO A 154 -13.29 1.94 -3.99
C PRO A 154 -14.20 3.18 -3.98
N GLY A 155 -13.71 4.30 -4.50
CA GLY A 155 -14.44 5.57 -4.49
C GLY A 155 -14.29 6.38 -3.19
N PHE A 156 -13.55 5.87 -2.19
CA PHE A 156 -13.29 6.62 -0.96
C PHE A 156 -12.39 7.84 -1.20
N ASP A 157 -13.02 9.01 -1.22
CA ASP A 157 -12.40 10.33 -1.11
C ASP A 157 -12.25 10.76 0.37
N ALA A 158 -11.02 10.76 0.89
CA ALA A 158 -10.76 11.14 2.28
C ALA A 158 -11.18 12.57 2.63
N ALA A 159 -11.26 13.50 1.67
CA ALA A 159 -11.72 14.86 1.94
C ALA A 159 -13.25 14.94 2.14
N LYS A 160 -13.99 13.95 1.62
CA LYS A 160 -15.46 13.90 1.70
C LYS A 160 -15.96 12.89 2.72
N HIS A 161 -15.25 11.78 2.88
CA HIS A 161 -15.77 10.59 3.56
C HIS A 161 -15.04 10.26 4.87
N SER A 162 -13.98 10.99 5.24
CA SER A 162 -13.19 10.67 6.44
C SER A 162 -13.97 10.78 7.75
N ASP A 163 -14.96 11.67 7.80
CA ASP A 163 -15.82 11.90 8.96
C ASP A 163 -17.15 11.12 8.90
N MET A 164 -17.37 10.35 7.83
CA MET A 164 -18.60 9.57 7.67
C MET A 164 -18.55 8.26 8.45
N SER A 165 -19.67 7.91 9.06
CA SER A 165 -19.90 6.59 9.64
C SER A 165 -19.96 5.50 8.57
N VAL A 166 -19.77 4.26 9.00
CA VAL A 166 -19.87 3.09 8.13
C VAL A 166 -21.19 3.03 7.38
N ASN A 167 -22.31 3.36 8.04
CA ASN A 167 -23.62 3.36 7.40
C ASN A 167 -23.73 4.44 6.30
N GLU A 168 -23.20 5.64 6.56
CA GLU A 168 -23.19 6.72 5.56
C GLU A 168 -22.33 6.37 4.34
N LEU A 169 -21.20 5.67 4.53
CA LEU A 169 -20.39 5.16 3.43
C LEU A 169 -21.19 4.14 2.59
N LEU A 170 -21.87 3.20 3.24
CA LEU A 170 -22.67 2.17 2.56
C LEU A 170 -23.86 2.77 1.81
N GLU A 171 -24.52 3.78 2.37
CA GLU A 171 -25.62 4.52 1.71
C GLU A 171 -25.17 5.24 0.43
N GLN A 172 -23.91 5.67 0.38
CA GLN A 172 -23.29 6.22 -0.84
C GLN A 172 -22.81 5.15 -1.83
N GLY A 173 -23.12 3.87 -1.55
CA GLY A 173 -22.70 2.74 -2.37
C GLY A 173 -21.20 2.41 -2.24
N LEU A 174 -20.50 3.00 -1.28
CA LEU A 174 -19.10 2.68 -0.99
C LEU A 174 -19.05 1.36 -0.24
N GLN A 175 -18.63 0.30 -0.93
CA GLN A 175 -18.49 -1.02 -0.35
C GLN A 175 -17.04 -1.37 -0.12
N MET A 176 -16.78 -2.01 1.01
CA MET A 176 -15.47 -2.51 1.33
C MET A 176 -15.11 -3.70 0.44
N GLN A 177 -13.88 -3.69 -0.06
CA GLN A 177 -13.25 -4.81 -0.74
C GLN A 177 -12.07 -5.30 0.08
N ILE A 178 -12.23 -6.50 0.62
CA ILE A 178 -11.15 -7.26 1.23
C ILE A 178 -10.42 -7.96 0.08
N LYS A 179 -9.13 -7.68 -0.06
CA LYS A 179 -8.31 -8.35 -1.06
C LYS A 179 -7.80 -9.69 -0.52
N GLY A 180 -7.29 -10.54 -1.39
CA GLY A 180 -6.62 -11.78 -0.96
C GLY A 180 -5.45 -11.52 0.00
N ALA A 181 -4.92 -12.57 0.61
CA ALA A 181 -3.68 -12.50 1.36
C ALA A 181 -2.47 -12.53 0.40
N TYR A 182 -1.52 -11.63 0.62
CA TYR A 182 -0.30 -11.53 -0.20
C TYR A 182 0.93 -11.46 0.69
N ARG A 183 1.99 -12.14 0.26
CA ARG A 183 3.33 -11.97 0.84
C ARG A 183 4.09 -10.95 0.01
N VAL A 184 4.73 -10.01 0.69
CA VAL A 184 5.60 -8.99 0.10
C VAL A 184 7.03 -9.30 0.51
N THR A 185 7.98 -9.25 -0.43
CA THR A 185 9.39 -9.48 -0.16
C THR A 185 10.21 -8.32 -0.73
N ALA A 186 11.07 -7.71 0.07
CA ALA A 186 12.01 -6.72 -0.42
C ALA A 186 13.10 -7.41 -1.24
N ILE A 187 13.30 -6.98 -2.49
CA ILE A 187 14.38 -7.47 -3.33
C ILE A 187 15.59 -6.58 -3.07
N SER A 188 16.65 -7.18 -2.54
CA SER A 188 17.94 -6.50 -2.45
C SER A 188 18.53 -6.42 -3.85
N GLY A 189 18.52 -5.24 -4.45
CA GLY A 189 19.34 -4.90 -5.63
C GLY A 189 20.81 -4.68 -5.26
#